data_AF-A0A945AYM6-F1
#
_entry.id   AF-A0A945AYM6-F1
#
_cell.length_a   1.000
_cell.length_b   1.000
_cell.length_c   1.000
_cell.angle_alpha   90.00
_cell.angle_beta   90.00
_cell.angle_gamma   90.00
#
_symmetry.space_group_name_H-M   'P 1'
#
loop_
_entity.id
_entity.type
_entity.pdbx_description
1 polymer ?
#
loop_
_entity_poly.entity_id
_entity_poly.type
_entity_poly.pdbx_seq_one_letter_code
_entity_poly.pdbx_strand_id
1 'polypeptide(L)'
;MAKFHQIDDQNLTDFRSTAFEYKSDLFDLSLNRLSSFLECDGEITQKILLKLFKFPLLDSEQWNFHTQSSEFHMTKNQNLFHTSKIGFPLYKGETMEQFTHTFATPAYWIEEKVGTDFLKNKEFGRIKKYKQNVEPRIASDDYRLVWRALTNFSNRRTLISTILPPNVFLGHSLNFLKPLIFDGKKYIKPLSYEETIFVCGMFNSFPVDFILRHRILTNLTLSFIKELPIPKFDKNNSLHQKIFKNSSMLICTTDDYSKLRADVGISKFVTDSNERNTLEAQINACAAKIYDLNTEELEYILSTFTIISQEFKELTLNEFSLL
;
A
#
# COMPACT_ATOMS: atom_id res chain seq x y z
N MET A 1 16.84 -12.28 12.15
CA MET A 1 17.24 -12.02 13.54
C MET A 1 16.92 -10.58 13.84
N ALA A 2 15.82 -10.30 14.52
CA ALA A 2 15.69 -9.05 15.26
C ALA A 2 16.79 -9.08 16.34
N LYS A 3 17.59 -8.02 16.48
CA LYS A 3 18.65 -7.96 17.50
C LYS A 3 18.02 -7.74 18.89
N PHE A 4 17.35 -8.76 19.39
CA PHE A 4 17.02 -8.91 20.80
C PHE A 4 17.87 -10.02 21.42
N HIS A 5 19.18 -10.01 21.17
CA HIS A 5 20.12 -10.87 21.89
C HIS A 5 21.52 -10.24 21.85
N GLN A 6 21.83 -9.44 22.86
CA GLN A 6 23.20 -9.35 23.36
C GLN A 6 23.27 -10.34 24.52
N ILE A 7 23.61 -11.60 24.20
CA ILE A 7 23.92 -12.62 25.21
C ILE A 7 25.38 -12.37 25.58
N ASP A 8 25.60 -11.36 26.41
CA ASP A 8 26.90 -11.11 27.00
C ASP A 8 26.68 -10.73 28.46
N ASP A 9 26.62 -11.77 29.30
CA ASP A 9 26.39 -11.64 30.75
C ASP A 9 27.44 -10.73 31.43
N GLN A 10 28.57 -10.46 30.76
CA GLN A 10 29.60 -9.55 31.25
C GLN A 10 29.24 -8.05 31.10
N ASN A 11 28.31 -7.70 30.20
CA ASN A 11 27.88 -6.31 29.96
C ASN A 11 26.58 -5.91 30.71
N LEU A 12 25.93 -6.85 31.41
CA LEU A 12 24.74 -6.57 32.21
C LEU A 12 25.02 -5.82 33.53
N THR A 13 26.28 -5.74 33.95
CA THR A 13 26.70 -4.97 35.13
C THR A 13 26.55 -3.46 34.94
N ASP A 14 26.54 -3.00 33.68
CA ASP A 14 26.31 -1.59 33.30
C ASP A 14 25.19 -1.47 32.26
N PHE A 15 24.05 -2.09 32.55
CA PHE A 15 22.86 -1.99 31.68
C PHE A 15 22.43 -0.55 31.41
N ARG A 16 22.81 0.42 32.26
CA ARG A 16 22.49 1.85 32.06
C ARG A 16 23.33 2.50 30.96
N SER A 17 24.53 2.00 30.66
CA SER A 17 25.35 2.52 29.55
C SER A 17 24.97 1.93 28.18
N THR A 18 24.22 0.84 28.17
CA THR A 18 23.73 0.16 26.96
C THR A 18 22.21 0.22 26.77
N ALA A 19 21.46 0.65 27.79
CA ALA A 19 20.02 0.84 27.71
C ALA A 19 19.68 1.99 26.76
N PHE A 20 18.82 1.70 25.80
CA PHE A 20 18.18 2.71 24.97
C PHE A 20 16.94 3.26 25.67
N GLU A 21 16.84 4.59 25.78
CA GLU A 21 15.62 5.23 26.26
C GLU A 21 14.51 5.08 25.22
N TYR A 22 13.45 4.37 25.58
CA TYR A 22 12.26 4.20 24.74
C TYR A 22 11.11 5.05 25.29
N LYS A 23 10.59 5.98 24.49
CA LYS A 23 9.51 6.87 24.93
C LYS A 23 8.25 6.08 25.28
N SER A 24 7.67 6.36 26.44
CA SER A 24 6.42 5.75 26.93
C SER A 24 5.31 5.80 25.90
N ASP A 25 5.17 6.92 25.19
CA ASP A 25 4.11 7.12 24.19
C ASP A 25 4.23 6.13 23.02
N LEU A 26 5.44 5.81 22.58
CA LEU A 26 5.67 4.78 21.55
C LEU A 26 5.43 3.38 22.09
N PHE A 27 5.71 3.16 23.37
CA PHE A 27 5.51 1.87 24.02
C PHE A 27 4.01 1.58 24.12
N ASP A 28 3.25 2.56 24.61
CA ASP A 28 1.79 2.51 24.69
C ASP A 28 1.16 2.36 23.31
N LEU A 29 1.69 3.05 22.30
CA LEU A 29 1.23 2.91 20.92
C LEU A 29 1.46 1.48 20.41
N SER A 30 2.66 0.94 20.61
CA SER A 30 3.03 -0.41 20.19
C SER A 30 2.19 -1.48 20.87
N LEU A 31 1.96 -1.34 22.19
CA LEU A 31 1.26 -2.33 23.00
C LEU A 31 -0.25 -2.34 22.76
N ASN A 32 -0.85 -1.15 22.60
CA ASN A 32 -2.31 -1.00 22.60
C ASN A 32 -2.93 -0.90 21.21
N ARG A 33 -2.16 -0.51 20.18
CA ARG A 33 -2.71 -0.20 18.84
C ARG A 33 -2.14 -1.05 17.72
N LEU A 34 -1.02 -1.74 17.93
CA LEU A 34 -0.31 -2.47 16.88
C LEU A 34 -0.20 -3.96 17.18
N SER A 35 -0.12 -4.79 16.14
CA SER A 35 0.13 -6.23 16.26
C SER A 35 1.59 -6.58 16.53
N SER A 36 2.49 -5.59 16.53
CA SER A 36 3.93 -5.77 16.70
C SER A 36 4.55 -4.55 17.37
N PHE A 37 5.66 -4.77 18.07
CA PHE A 37 6.46 -3.68 18.59
C PHE A 37 7.15 -2.89 17.47
N LEU A 38 7.30 -1.57 17.66
CA LEU A 38 8.10 -0.72 16.79
C LEU A 38 9.57 -0.81 17.19
N GLU A 39 10.41 -1.35 16.32
CA GLU A 39 11.87 -1.30 16.50
C GLU A 39 12.33 0.16 16.38
N CYS A 40 13.17 0.62 17.30
CA CYS A 40 13.71 1.98 17.28
C CYS A 40 15.21 1.88 17.58
N ASP A 41 16.01 2.52 16.76
CA ASP A 41 17.48 2.51 16.81
C ASP A 41 18.08 3.83 17.30
N GLY A 42 17.25 4.89 17.45
CA GLY A 42 17.72 6.23 17.77
C GLY A 42 16.60 7.19 18.20
N GLU A 43 16.98 8.32 18.80
CA GLU A 43 16.04 9.38 19.20
C GLU A 43 15.31 9.99 17.99
N ILE A 44 16.00 10.12 16.84
CA ILE A 44 15.42 10.63 15.59
C ILE A 44 14.32 9.71 15.06
N THR A 45 14.54 8.38 15.08
CA THR A 45 13.54 7.37 14.69
C THR A 45 12.30 7.46 15.57
N GLN A 46 12.49 7.61 16.88
CA GLN A 46 11.37 7.80 17.80
C GLN A 46 10.58 9.08 17.51
N LYS A 47 11.25 10.21 17.26
CA LYS A 47 10.61 11.48 16.89
C LYS A 47 9.78 11.35 15.62
N ILE A 48 10.36 10.73 14.59
CA ILE A 48 9.69 10.48 13.30
C ILE A 48 8.45 9.61 13.52
N LEU A 49 8.59 8.43 14.13
CA LEU A 49 7.47 7.50 14.34
C LEU A 49 6.33 8.16 15.14
N LEU A 50 6.64 8.95 16.17
CA LEU A 50 5.62 9.71 16.90
C LEU A 50 4.83 10.67 16.02
N LYS A 51 5.47 11.33 15.05
CA LYS A 51 4.78 12.19 14.07
C LYS A 51 3.92 11.36 13.11
N LEU A 52 4.46 10.26 12.58
CA LEU A 52 3.75 9.39 11.64
C LEU A 52 2.46 8.81 12.24
N PHE A 53 2.49 8.43 13.52
CA PHE A 53 1.37 7.81 14.21
C PHE A 53 0.35 8.76 14.84
N LYS A 54 0.46 10.08 14.61
CA LYS A 54 -0.60 11.05 14.93
C LYS A 54 -1.88 10.84 14.11
N PHE A 55 -1.78 10.15 12.97
CA PHE A 55 -2.87 9.92 12.03
C PHE A 55 -3.69 8.67 12.36
N PRO A 56 -4.96 8.61 11.91
CA PRO A 56 -5.80 7.44 12.11
C PRO A 56 -5.22 6.22 11.39
N LEU A 57 -5.34 5.04 12.03
CA LEU A 57 -5.00 3.78 11.38
C LEU A 57 -6.05 3.47 10.31
N LEU A 58 -5.67 2.73 9.27
CA LEU A 58 -6.62 2.30 8.24
C LEU A 58 -7.75 1.42 8.78
N ASP A 59 -7.53 0.63 9.84
CA ASP A 59 -8.59 -0.18 10.48
C ASP A 59 -9.54 0.64 11.35
N SER A 60 -9.28 1.93 11.55
CA SER A 60 -10.16 2.78 12.35
C SER A 60 -11.51 2.99 11.66
N GLU A 61 -12.52 3.35 12.46
CA GLU A 61 -13.88 3.64 11.97
C GLU A 61 -13.92 4.77 10.91
N GLN A 62 -12.90 5.63 10.86
CA GLN A 62 -12.80 6.72 9.89
C GLN A 62 -12.58 6.26 8.44
N TRP A 63 -12.00 5.07 8.25
CA TRP A 63 -11.57 4.60 6.93
C TRP A 63 -12.45 3.54 6.31
N ASN A 64 -13.17 2.73 7.11
CA ASN A 64 -13.94 1.59 6.61
C ASN A 64 -13.10 0.71 5.65
N PHE A 65 -11.84 0.44 6.01
CA PHE A 65 -10.84 -0.17 5.13
C PHE A 65 -10.93 -1.70 5.10
N HIS A 66 -11.67 -2.24 4.12
CA HIS A 66 -11.87 -3.68 3.99
C HIS A 66 -10.89 -4.32 3.01
N THR A 67 -10.03 -5.20 3.49
CA THR A 67 -9.02 -5.86 2.66
C THR A 67 -9.40 -7.31 2.34
N GLN A 68 -8.93 -7.83 1.21
CA GLN A 68 -8.96 -9.25 0.92
C GLN A 68 -7.60 -9.73 0.43
N SER A 69 -7.20 -10.92 0.86
CA SER A 69 -6.06 -11.63 0.29
C SER A 69 -6.52 -12.45 -0.90
N SER A 70 -5.98 -12.12 -2.08
CA SER A 70 -6.12 -12.92 -3.30
C SER A 70 -7.54 -13.19 -3.81
N GLU A 71 -7.64 -13.62 -5.07
CA GLU A 71 -8.87 -14.13 -5.67
C GLU A 71 -8.73 -15.64 -5.98
N PHE A 72 -7.58 -16.00 -6.54
CA PHE A 72 -7.22 -17.36 -6.95
C PHE A 72 -5.93 -17.84 -6.27
N HIS A 73 -5.98 -19.03 -5.68
CA HIS A 73 -4.84 -19.66 -5.05
C HIS A 73 -4.09 -20.52 -6.06
N MET A 74 -2.75 -20.36 -6.16
CA MET A 74 -2.01 -20.96 -7.28
C MET A 74 -2.07 -22.48 -7.33
N THR A 75 -2.00 -23.15 -6.17
CA THR A 75 -2.11 -24.61 -6.08
C THR A 75 -3.56 -25.10 -6.20
N LYS A 76 -4.50 -24.50 -5.46
CA LYS A 76 -5.89 -24.98 -5.39
C LYS A 76 -6.70 -24.69 -6.65
N ASN A 77 -6.29 -23.70 -7.43
CA ASN A 77 -7.00 -23.26 -8.64
C ASN A 77 -6.15 -23.46 -9.91
N GLN A 78 -5.10 -24.28 -9.85
CA GLN A 78 -4.18 -24.52 -10.97
C GLN A 78 -4.91 -25.00 -12.24
N ASN A 79 -5.98 -25.78 -12.06
CA ASN A 79 -6.80 -26.32 -13.15
C ASN A 79 -7.57 -25.23 -13.93
N LEU A 80 -7.66 -24.00 -13.42
CA LEU A 80 -8.32 -22.87 -14.08
C LEU A 80 -7.35 -22.02 -14.91
N PHE A 81 -6.05 -22.29 -14.85
CA PHE A 81 -5.03 -21.43 -15.43
C PHE A 81 -4.58 -21.92 -16.81
N HIS A 82 -4.58 -20.99 -17.76
CA HIS A 82 -4.12 -21.20 -19.12
C HIS A 82 -2.87 -20.37 -19.36
N THR A 83 -1.88 -20.94 -20.05
CA THR A 83 -0.70 -20.20 -20.55
C THR A 83 -0.97 -19.55 -21.91
N SER A 84 -1.97 -20.05 -22.64
CA SER A 84 -2.57 -19.36 -23.76
C SER A 84 -3.38 -18.15 -23.23
N LYS A 85 -3.36 -17.03 -23.96
CA LYS A 85 -4.03 -15.77 -23.59
C LYS A 85 -5.56 -15.84 -23.70
N ILE A 86 -6.17 -16.84 -23.07
CA ILE A 86 -7.61 -17.12 -23.13
C ILE A 86 -8.27 -16.49 -21.91
N GLY A 87 -9.12 -15.49 -22.14
CA GLY A 87 -9.84 -14.77 -21.09
C GLY A 87 -9.00 -13.68 -20.43
N PHE A 88 -9.22 -13.45 -19.13
CA PHE A 88 -8.59 -12.36 -18.40
C PHE A 88 -7.23 -12.75 -17.82
N PRO A 89 -6.26 -11.81 -17.82
CA PRO A 89 -4.94 -12.07 -17.26
C PRO A 89 -5.01 -12.29 -15.74
N LEU A 90 -4.19 -13.23 -15.25
CA LEU A 90 -3.98 -13.47 -13.83
C LEU A 90 -2.75 -12.70 -13.34
N TYR A 91 -2.99 -11.61 -12.64
CA TYR A 91 -1.98 -10.75 -12.06
C TYR A 91 -1.37 -11.36 -10.79
N LYS A 92 -0.06 -11.21 -10.65
CA LYS A 92 0.73 -11.62 -9.49
C LYS A 92 1.64 -10.47 -9.06
N GLY A 93 2.28 -10.59 -7.89
CA GLY A 93 3.21 -9.56 -7.41
C GLY A 93 4.23 -9.11 -8.46
N GLU A 94 4.82 -10.05 -9.20
CA GLU A 94 5.81 -9.76 -10.27
C GLU A 94 5.26 -9.04 -11.51
N THR A 95 3.93 -9.00 -11.72
CA THR A 95 3.32 -8.39 -12.93
C THR A 95 3.15 -6.88 -12.84
N MET A 96 3.11 -6.34 -11.61
CA MET A 96 2.89 -4.93 -11.32
C MET A 96 4.10 -4.35 -10.61
N GLU A 97 4.27 -3.03 -10.61
CA GLU A 97 5.28 -2.31 -9.85
C GLU A 97 4.65 -1.00 -9.34
N GLN A 98 5.41 -0.14 -8.67
CA GLN A 98 4.87 1.13 -8.14
C GLN A 98 4.14 1.91 -9.23
N PHE A 99 2.87 2.20 -8.98
CA PHE A 99 1.99 2.94 -9.88
C PHE A 99 1.86 2.35 -11.30
N THR A 100 2.26 1.10 -11.56
CA THR A 100 2.11 0.51 -12.89
C THR A 100 1.69 -0.95 -12.81
N HIS A 101 0.78 -1.34 -13.70
CA HIS A 101 0.31 -2.71 -13.86
C HIS A 101 0.85 -3.37 -15.14
N THR A 102 1.73 -2.68 -15.88
CA THR A 102 2.32 -3.18 -17.12
C THR A 102 3.81 -3.48 -16.96
N PHE A 103 4.26 -3.75 -15.73
CA PHE A 103 5.67 -3.96 -15.41
C PHE A 103 6.20 -5.26 -16.03
N ALA A 104 5.42 -6.34 -15.96
CA ALA A 104 5.76 -7.60 -16.61
C ALA A 104 4.51 -8.27 -17.18
N THR A 105 4.71 -9.11 -18.20
CA THR A 105 3.61 -9.85 -18.82
C THR A 105 3.12 -10.95 -17.87
N PRO A 106 1.80 -11.08 -17.65
CA PRO A 106 1.23 -12.19 -16.89
C PRO A 106 1.64 -13.55 -17.46
N ALA A 107 1.88 -14.53 -16.60
CA ALA A 107 2.21 -15.89 -17.03
C ALA A 107 0.96 -16.76 -17.31
N TYR A 108 -0.20 -16.34 -16.80
CA TYR A 108 -1.44 -17.11 -16.85
C TYR A 108 -2.64 -16.21 -17.16
N TRP A 109 -3.66 -16.84 -17.74
CA TRP A 109 -4.99 -16.30 -18.00
C TRP A 109 -6.04 -17.28 -17.49
N ILE A 110 -7.24 -16.77 -17.23
CA ILE A 110 -8.40 -17.55 -16.82
C ILE A 110 -9.54 -17.19 -17.75
N GLU A 111 -10.22 -18.20 -18.28
CA GLU A 111 -11.43 -17.98 -19.07
C GLU A 111 -12.43 -17.11 -18.28
N GLU A 112 -12.90 -16.03 -18.91
CA GLU A 112 -13.69 -14.98 -18.26
C GLU A 112 -14.89 -15.54 -17.49
N LYS A 113 -15.70 -16.38 -18.14
CA LYS A 113 -16.91 -16.95 -17.53
C LYS A 113 -16.56 -17.84 -16.34
N VAL A 114 -15.58 -18.72 -16.50
CA VAL A 114 -15.13 -19.65 -15.45
C VAL A 114 -14.61 -18.89 -14.22
N GLY A 115 -13.76 -17.87 -14.44
CA GLY A 115 -13.24 -17.04 -13.37
C GLY A 115 -14.33 -16.22 -12.66
N THR A 116 -15.21 -15.60 -13.44
CA THR A 116 -16.33 -14.79 -12.93
C THR A 116 -17.29 -15.63 -12.11
N ASP A 117 -17.72 -16.79 -12.62
CA ASP A 117 -18.63 -17.71 -11.92
C ASP A 117 -18.00 -18.22 -10.62
N PHE A 118 -16.70 -18.54 -10.63
CA PHE A 118 -15.97 -18.94 -9.43
C PHE A 118 -16.00 -17.84 -8.34
N LEU A 119 -15.75 -16.59 -8.71
CA LEU A 119 -15.78 -15.47 -7.75
C LEU A 119 -17.20 -15.13 -7.30
N LYS A 120 -18.18 -15.14 -8.20
CA LYS A 120 -19.60 -14.92 -7.88
C LYS A 120 -20.13 -15.97 -6.92
N ASN A 121 -19.75 -17.24 -7.10
CA ASN A 121 -20.14 -18.31 -6.16
C ASN A 121 -19.59 -18.08 -4.75
N LYS A 122 -18.36 -17.56 -4.61
CA LYS A 122 -17.80 -17.16 -3.31
C LYS A 122 -18.59 -16.01 -2.68
N GLU A 123 -18.94 -15.00 -3.46
CA GLU A 123 -19.74 -13.85 -2.99
C GLU A 123 -21.17 -14.26 -2.63
N PHE A 124 -21.80 -15.13 -3.41
CA PHE A 124 -23.13 -15.65 -3.14
C PHE A 124 -23.20 -16.35 -1.77
N GLY A 125 -22.18 -17.13 -1.42
CA GLY A 125 -22.06 -17.73 -0.09
C GLY A 125 -21.99 -16.71 1.05
N ARG A 126 -21.46 -15.50 0.81
CA ARG A 126 -21.43 -14.39 1.77
C ARG A 126 -22.80 -13.71 1.88
N ILE A 127 -23.45 -13.42 0.75
CA ILE A 127 -24.78 -12.78 0.70
C ILE A 127 -25.84 -13.67 1.35
N LYS A 128 -25.80 -14.99 1.13
CA LYS A 128 -26.77 -15.95 1.68
C LYS A 128 -26.85 -15.90 3.21
N LYS A 129 -25.76 -15.51 3.90
CA LYS A 129 -25.76 -15.30 5.36
C LYS A 129 -26.73 -14.21 5.82
N TYR A 130 -26.97 -13.22 4.97
CA TYR A 130 -27.88 -12.10 5.24
C TYR A 130 -29.32 -12.37 4.77
N LYS A 131 -29.61 -13.56 4.23
CA LYS A 131 -30.93 -13.96 3.68
C LYS A 131 -31.48 -12.98 2.63
N GLN A 132 -30.59 -12.32 1.89
CA GLN A 132 -30.94 -11.43 0.78
C GLN A 132 -30.85 -12.16 -0.55
N ASN A 133 -31.64 -11.72 -1.53
CA ASN A 133 -31.59 -12.21 -2.91
C ASN A 133 -31.07 -11.09 -3.83
N VAL A 134 -29.76 -10.86 -3.76
CA VAL A 134 -29.06 -9.81 -4.53
C VAL A 134 -28.04 -10.48 -5.44
N GLU A 135 -27.95 -10.03 -6.70
CA GLU A 135 -26.97 -10.52 -7.66
C GLU A 135 -25.53 -10.26 -7.15
N PRO A 136 -24.66 -11.30 -7.06
CA PRO A 136 -23.32 -11.14 -6.57
C PRO A 136 -22.48 -10.27 -7.51
N ARG A 137 -21.87 -9.23 -6.93
CA ARG A 137 -20.86 -8.38 -7.58
C ARG A 137 -19.48 -8.80 -7.12
N ILE A 138 -18.53 -8.86 -8.06
CA ILE A 138 -17.17 -9.30 -7.80
C ILE A 138 -16.20 -8.12 -7.91
N ALA A 139 -15.07 -8.22 -7.21
CA ALA A 139 -14.10 -7.13 -7.17
C ALA A 139 -13.41 -6.89 -8.52
N SER A 140 -13.35 -7.91 -9.39
CA SER A 140 -12.77 -7.83 -10.74
C SER A 140 -13.53 -6.92 -11.71
N ASP A 141 -14.74 -6.48 -11.35
CA ASP A 141 -15.54 -5.56 -12.15
C ASP A 141 -15.19 -4.07 -11.87
N ASP A 142 -14.27 -3.81 -10.95
CA ASP A 142 -13.92 -2.46 -10.49
C ASP A 142 -12.40 -2.25 -10.41
N TYR A 143 -11.99 -0.99 -10.34
CA TYR A 143 -10.61 -0.59 -10.08
C TYR A 143 -10.23 -0.96 -8.65
N ARG A 144 -9.11 -1.64 -8.47
CA ARG A 144 -8.67 -2.17 -7.17
C ARG A 144 -7.30 -1.67 -6.80
N LEU A 145 -7.19 -0.99 -5.66
CA LEU A 145 -5.90 -0.79 -5.01
C LEU A 145 -5.34 -2.14 -4.57
N VAL A 146 -4.17 -2.50 -5.09
CA VAL A 146 -3.48 -3.73 -4.78
C VAL A 146 -2.07 -3.47 -4.26
N TRP A 147 -1.54 -4.42 -3.51
CA TRP A 147 -0.14 -4.41 -3.06
C TRP A 147 0.44 -5.82 -3.04
N ARG A 148 1.77 -5.91 -3.19
CA ARG A 148 2.49 -7.18 -3.10
C ARG A 148 2.43 -7.72 -1.66
N ALA A 149 2.08 -8.99 -1.52
CA ALA A 149 2.05 -9.67 -0.22
C ALA A 149 3.46 -10.04 0.29
N LEU A 150 4.38 -10.29 -0.65
CA LEU A 150 5.76 -10.60 -0.36
C LEU A 150 6.61 -9.34 -0.51
N THR A 151 7.39 -9.07 0.52
CA THR A 151 8.31 -7.94 0.58
C THR A 151 9.71 -8.49 0.81
N ASN A 152 10.72 -7.92 0.18
CA ASN A 152 12.10 -8.23 0.52
C ASN A 152 12.70 -6.95 1.12
N PHE A 153 13.21 -7.04 2.34
CA PHE A 153 13.80 -5.89 3.05
C PHE A 153 15.00 -5.28 2.30
N SER A 154 15.70 -6.13 1.52
CA SER A 154 16.77 -5.72 0.60
C SER A 154 16.26 -5.17 -0.74
N ASN A 155 14.96 -4.91 -0.89
CA ASN A 155 14.44 -4.19 -2.05
C ASN A 155 14.50 -2.68 -1.82
N ARG A 156 14.45 -1.95 -2.95
CA ARG A 156 14.27 -0.50 -2.99
C ARG A 156 13.08 0.02 -2.17
N ARG A 157 12.02 -0.78 -2.01
CA ARG A 157 10.76 -0.45 -1.30
C ARG A 157 10.28 -1.66 -0.50
N THR A 158 9.66 -1.42 0.66
CA THR A 158 8.99 -2.46 1.44
C THR A 158 7.57 -2.68 0.90
N LEU A 159 6.83 -1.60 0.63
CA LEU A 159 5.50 -1.64 0.04
C LEU A 159 5.53 -1.21 -1.43
N ILE A 160 5.01 -2.08 -2.29
CA ILE A 160 4.82 -1.81 -3.71
C ILE A 160 3.33 -1.94 -4.01
N SER A 161 2.73 -0.84 -4.49
CA SER A 161 1.29 -0.75 -4.70
C SER A 161 0.95 -0.07 -6.03
N THR A 162 -0.20 -0.45 -6.59
CA THR A 162 -0.80 0.22 -7.75
C THR A 162 -2.31 0.00 -7.73
N ILE A 163 -3.04 0.64 -8.65
CA ILE A 163 -4.45 0.32 -8.90
C ILE A 163 -4.55 -0.53 -10.16
N LEU A 164 -5.15 -1.70 -10.07
CA LEU A 164 -5.43 -2.54 -11.23
C LEU A 164 -6.78 -2.18 -11.85
N PRO A 165 -6.91 -2.24 -13.19
CA PRO A 165 -8.18 -2.00 -13.86
C PRO A 165 -9.17 -3.16 -13.61
N PRO A 166 -10.45 -2.98 -14.02
CA PRO A 166 -11.38 -4.08 -14.18
C PRO A 166 -10.85 -5.15 -15.16
N ASN A 167 -11.53 -6.30 -15.21
CA ASN A 167 -11.26 -7.38 -16.18
C ASN A 167 -9.87 -8.01 -16.06
N VAL A 168 -9.33 -8.04 -14.83
CA VAL A 168 -8.13 -8.80 -14.47
C VAL A 168 -8.39 -9.61 -13.21
N PHE A 169 -7.75 -10.77 -13.06
CA PHE A 169 -7.86 -11.60 -11.87
C PHE A 169 -6.58 -11.57 -11.02
N LEU A 170 -6.70 -11.81 -9.71
CA LEU A 170 -5.58 -11.71 -8.77
C LEU A 170 -5.14 -13.08 -8.20
N GLY A 171 -3.86 -13.38 -8.35
CA GLY A 171 -3.21 -14.50 -7.69
C GLY A 171 -2.88 -14.23 -6.22
N HIS A 172 -2.47 -15.29 -5.50
CA HIS A 172 -2.16 -15.24 -4.06
C HIS A 172 -1.08 -14.27 -3.59
N SER A 173 -0.20 -13.79 -4.48
CA SER A 173 0.87 -12.86 -4.13
C SER A 173 0.45 -11.39 -4.14
N LEU A 174 -0.84 -11.10 -4.42
CA LEU A 174 -1.44 -9.77 -4.35
C LEU A 174 -2.57 -9.75 -3.32
N ASN A 175 -2.49 -8.76 -2.43
CA ASN A 175 -3.57 -8.36 -1.56
C ASN A 175 -4.22 -7.11 -2.13
N PHE A 176 -5.49 -6.86 -1.78
CA PHE A 176 -6.21 -5.72 -2.32
C PHE A 176 -7.23 -5.14 -1.35
N LEU A 177 -7.52 -3.85 -1.55
CA LEU A 177 -8.67 -3.17 -0.97
C LEU A 177 -9.92 -3.61 -1.71
N LYS A 178 -10.93 -4.10 -0.99
CA LYS A 178 -12.23 -4.43 -1.57
C LYS A 178 -12.86 -3.15 -2.12
N PRO A 179 -13.11 -3.07 -3.44
CA PRO A 179 -13.72 -1.87 -4.03
C PRO A 179 -15.22 -1.80 -3.73
N LEU A 180 -15.81 -2.93 -3.33
CA LEU A 180 -17.23 -3.10 -3.02
C LEU A 180 -17.36 -4.04 -1.82
N ILE A 181 -18.24 -3.70 -0.89
CA ILE A 181 -18.63 -4.54 0.24
C ILE A 181 -20.14 -4.65 0.31
N PHE A 182 -20.64 -5.81 0.74
CA PHE A 182 -22.06 -6.00 0.98
C PHE A 182 -22.37 -5.69 2.45
N ASP A 183 -23.18 -4.66 2.72
CA ASP A 183 -23.53 -4.21 4.07
C ASP A 183 -24.66 -5.04 4.73
N GLY A 184 -25.10 -6.10 4.06
CA GLY A 184 -26.26 -6.92 4.45
C GLY A 184 -27.57 -6.54 3.76
N LYS A 185 -27.59 -5.43 3.02
CA LYS A 185 -28.74 -4.99 2.20
C LYS A 185 -28.33 -4.69 0.76
N LYS A 186 -27.23 -3.98 0.56
CA LYS A 186 -26.75 -3.57 -0.77
C LYS A 186 -25.23 -3.57 -0.83
N TYR A 187 -24.71 -3.53 -2.05
CA TYR A 187 -23.30 -3.24 -2.27
C TYR A 187 -23.05 -1.75 -2.07
N ILE A 188 -22.05 -1.44 -1.24
CA ILE A 188 -21.54 -0.10 -1.02
C ILE A 188 -20.07 -0.06 -1.40
N LYS A 189 -19.62 1.11 -1.85
CA LYS A 189 -18.23 1.39 -2.13
C LYS A 189 -17.60 1.97 -0.86
N PRO A 190 -16.63 1.29 -0.22
CA PRO A 190 -16.11 1.72 1.08
C PRO A 190 -15.27 3.00 0.97
N LEU A 191 -14.51 3.16 -0.11
CA LEU A 191 -13.68 4.32 -0.41
C LEU A 191 -13.98 4.84 -1.82
N SER A 192 -14.02 6.16 -1.98
CA SER A 192 -14.06 6.83 -3.29
C SER A 192 -12.81 6.51 -4.14
N TYR A 193 -12.84 6.83 -5.44
CA TYR A 193 -11.67 6.63 -6.29
C TYR A 193 -10.53 7.56 -5.89
N GLU A 194 -10.85 8.79 -5.48
CA GLU A 194 -9.91 9.80 -5.01
C GLU A 194 -9.21 9.35 -3.73
N GLU A 195 -9.96 8.83 -2.74
CA GLU A 195 -9.39 8.23 -1.54
C GLU A 195 -8.51 7.01 -1.88
N THR A 196 -8.98 6.15 -2.79
CA THR A 196 -8.24 4.95 -3.19
C THR A 196 -6.90 5.30 -3.86
N ILE A 197 -6.91 6.30 -4.75
CA ILE A 197 -5.70 6.81 -5.42
C ILE A 197 -4.77 7.51 -4.42
N PHE A 198 -5.32 8.32 -3.52
CA PHE A 198 -4.55 8.98 -2.47
C PHE A 198 -3.84 7.96 -1.57
N VAL A 199 -4.56 6.92 -1.12
CA VAL A 199 -3.96 5.83 -0.33
C VAL A 199 -2.88 5.10 -1.14
N CYS A 200 -3.07 4.88 -2.44
CA CYS A 200 -2.03 4.32 -3.31
C CYS A 200 -0.75 5.18 -3.33
N GLY A 201 -0.91 6.51 -3.39
CA GLY A 201 0.19 7.46 -3.30
C GLY A 201 0.93 7.39 -1.98
N MET A 202 0.19 7.37 -0.87
CA MET A 202 0.76 7.22 0.47
C MET A 202 1.47 5.87 0.65
N PHE A 203 0.89 4.78 0.15
CA PHE A 203 1.50 3.44 0.18
C PHE A 203 2.84 3.40 -0.55
N ASN A 204 2.98 4.18 -1.61
CA ASN A 204 4.22 4.32 -2.37
C ASN A 204 5.06 5.53 -1.91
N SER A 205 4.96 5.96 -0.65
CA SER A 205 5.83 6.99 -0.04
C SER A 205 6.87 6.42 0.95
N PHE A 206 8.03 7.07 1.05
CA PHE A 206 9.09 6.69 1.99
C PHE A 206 8.70 6.80 3.46
N PRO A 207 7.94 7.82 3.92
CA PRO A 207 7.46 7.84 5.29
C PRO A 207 6.64 6.59 5.66
N VAL A 208 5.79 6.09 4.76
CA VAL A 208 5.02 4.86 5.00
C VAL A 208 5.91 3.61 4.97
N ASP A 209 6.87 3.53 4.04
CA ASP A 209 7.86 2.45 4.05
C ASP A 209 8.71 2.45 5.33
N PHE A 210 9.06 3.62 5.85
CA PHE A 210 9.83 3.76 7.07
C PHE A 210 9.09 3.11 8.24
N ILE A 211 7.77 3.30 8.36
CA ILE A 211 6.94 2.60 9.36
C ILE A 211 7.05 1.08 9.20
N LEU A 212 6.92 0.58 7.97
CA LEU A 212 6.93 -0.87 7.70
C LEU A 212 8.31 -1.48 7.96
N ARG A 213 9.41 -0.78 7.66
CA ARG A 213 10.78 -1.24 7.94
C ARG A 213 11.06 -1.42 9.43
N HIS A 214 10.40 -0.64 10.29
CA HIS A 214 10.51 -0.76 11.75
C HIS A 214 9.50 -1.76 12.36
N ARG A 215 8.82 -2.54 11.51
CA ARG A 215 7.77 -3.49 11.93
C ARG A 215 7.90 -4.88 11.30
N ILE A 216 8.42 -4.97 10.08
CA ILE A 216 8.33 -6.18 9.25
C ILE A 216 9.71 -6.79 9.05
N LEU A 217 9.78 -8.10 9.30
CA LEU A 217 10.98 -8.89 9.00
C LEU A 217 10.98 -9.44 7.56
N THR A 218 9.85 -9.97 7.06
CA THR A 218 9.81 -10.61 5.71
C THR A 218 8.44 -10.59 5.04
N ASN A 219 7.32 -10.79 5.76
CA ASN A 219 5.99 -10.91 5.16
C ASN A 219 5.07 -9.76 5.56
N LEU A 220 4.48 -9.11 4.55
CA LEU A 220 3.50 -8.04 4.74
C LEU A 220 2.09 -8.64 4.88
N THR A 221 1.72 -8.94 6.12
CA THR A 221 0.38 -9.40 6.48
C THR A 221 -0.65 -8.27 6.33
N LEU A 222 -1.94 -8.63 6.25
CA LEU A 222 -3.03 -7.66 6.17
C LEU A 222 -3.12 -6.77 7.43
N SER A 223 -2.73 -7.27 8.60
CA SER A 223 -2.72 -6.50 9.85
C SER A 223 -1.76 -5.32 9.78
N PHE A 224 -0.54 -5.53 9.27
CA PHE A 224 0.43 -4.43 9.10
C PHE A 224 -0.12 -3.30 8.22
N ILE A 225 -0.81 -3.64 7.13
CA ILE A 225 -1.44 -2.66 6.24
C ILE A 225 -2.57 -1.91 6.95
N LYS A 226 -3.47 -2.65 7.62
CA LYS A 226 -4.59 -2.09 8.37
C LYS A 226 -4.14 -1.15 9.49
N GLU A 227 -2.95 -1.38 10.03
CA GLU A 227 -2.35 -0.60 11.10
C GLU A 227 -1.41 0.51 10.59
N LEU A 228 -1.43 0.82 9.29
CA LEU A 228 -0.74 2.00 8.76
C LEU A 228 -1.49 3.28 9.16
N PRO A 229 -0.81 4.27 9.76
CA PRO A 229 -1.41 5.56 10.10
C PRO A 229 -1.47 6.46 8.85
N ILE A 230 -2.60 6.46 8.15
CA ILE A 230 -2.78 7.23 6.90
C ILE A 230 -3.80 8.36 7.15
N PRO A 231 -3.46 9.63 6.85
CA PRO A 231 -4.37 10.76 6.96
C PRO A 231 -5.59 10.59 6.07
N LYS A 232 -6.80 10.94 6.55
CA LYS A 232 -7.99 10.90 5.70
C LYS A 232 -7.84 11.88 4.53
N PHE A 233 -8.21 11.46 3.33
CA PHE A 233 -8.13 12.33 2.15
C PHE A 233 -9.01 13.56 2.37
N ASP A 234 -8.43 14.74 2.16
CA ASP A 234 -9.13 16.02 2.26
C ASP A 234 -8.97 16.73 0.92
N LYS A 235 -10.09 16.90 0.24
CA LYS A 235 -10.11 17.54 -1.08
C LYS A 235 -9.68 19.01 -1.05
N ASN A 236 -9.74 19.68 0.10
CA ASN A 236 -9.37 21.08 0.25
C ASN A 236 -7.88 21.24 0.62
N ASN A 237 -7.21 20.16 1.02
CA ASN A 237 -5.80 20.17 1.35
C ASN A 237 -4.95 20.07 0.08
N SER A 238 -4.10 21.08 -0.15
CA SER A 238 -3.26 21.18 -1.36
C SER A 238 -2.25 20.04 -1.50
N LEU A 239 -1.66 19.57 -0.39
CA LEU A 239 -0.72 18.45 -0.39
C LEU A 239 -1.43 17.15 -0.72
N HIS A 240 -2.62 16.92 -0.17
CA HIS A 240 -3.43 15.73 -0.46
C HIS A 240 -3.84 15.70 -1.93
N GLN A 241 -4.27 16.85 -2.47
CA GLN A 241 -4.57 17.02 -3.88
C GLN A 241 -3.35 16.78 -4.78
N LYS A 242 -2.16 17.22 -4.38
CA LYS A 242 -0.92 16.98 -5.14
C LYS A 242 -0.57 15.48 -5.18
N ILE A 243 -0.66 14.77 -4.06
CA ILE A 243 -0.47 13.30 -4.02
C ILE A 243 -1.49 12.59 -4.89
N PHE A 244 -2.78 12.94 -4.75
CA PHE A 244 -3.85 12.36 -5.55
C PHE A 244 -3.60 12.55 -7.06
N LYS A 245 -3.39 13.80 -7.52
CA LYS A 245 -3.17 14.11 -8.94
C LYS A 245 -1.94 13.41 -9.50
N ASN A 246 -0.81 13.49 -8.79
CA ASN A 246 0.44 12.84 -9.23
C ASN A 246 0.27 11.33 -9.32
N SER A 247 -0.37 10.70 -8.31
CA SER A 247 -0.64 9.27 -8.33
C SER A 247 -1.57 8.88 -9.47
N SER A 248 -2.62 9.66 -9.74
CA SER A 248 -3.51 9.44 -10.89
C SER A 248 -2.75 9.44 -12.21
N MET A 249 -1.87 10.42 -12.43
CA MET A 249 -1.07 10.55 -13.65
C MET A 249 -0.10 9.38 -13.84
N LEU A 250 0.46 8.85 -12.74
CA LEU A 250 1.38 7.72 -12.77
C LEU A 250 0.67 6.39 -13.04
N ILE A 251 -0.55 6.21 -12.51
CA ILE A 251 -1.35 4.98 -12.60
C ILE A 251 -2.08 4.87 -13.95
N CYS A 252 -2.78 5.94 -14.36
CA CYS A 252 -3.78 5.90 -15.42
C CYS A 252 -3.18 6.04 -16.83
N THR A 253 -2.20 5.20 -17.14
CA THR A 253 -1.38 5.30 -18.36
C THR A 253 -1.93 4.54 -19.57
N THR A 254 -2.83 3.57 -19.36
CA THR A 254 -3.46 2.77 -20.43
C THR A 254 -4.93 3.13 -20.63
N ASP A 255 -5.51 2.66 -21.73
CA ASP A 255 -6.91 2.93 -22.09
C ASP A 255 -7.91 2.26 -21.14
N ASP A 256 -7.51 1.21 -20.43
CA ASP A 256 -8.31 0.56 -19.39
C ASP A 256 -8.69 1.52 -18.25
N TYR A 257 -7.94 2.63 -18.10
CA TYR A 257 -8.24 3.69 -17.14
C TYR A 257 -9.02 4.87 -17.71
N SER A 258 -9.47 4.83 -18.96
CA SER A 258 -10.18 5.97 -19.58
C SER A 258 -11.41 6.39 -18.78
N LYS A 259 -12.17 5.43 -18.25
CA LYS A 259 -13.31 5.70 -17.37
C LYS A 259 -12.85 6.31 -16.04
N LEU A 260 -11.84 5.72 -15.39
CA LEU A 260 -11.30 6.26 -14.14
C LEU A 260 -10.79 7.70 -14.32
N ARG A 261 -10.06 7.97 -15.41
CA ARG A 261 -9.56 9.31 -15.78
C ARG A 261 -10.68 10.33 -15.87
N ALA A 262 -11.77 9.98 -16.54
CA ALA A 262 -12.95 10.82 -16.63
C ALA A 262 -13.61 11.04 -15.26
N ASP A 263 -13.80 9.97 -14.47
CA ASP A 263 -14.42 10.02 -13.15
C ASP A 263 -13.63 10.90 -12.17
N VAL A 264 -12.29 10.86 -12.21
CA VAL A 264 -11.41 11.61 -11.31
C VAL A 264 -10.91 12.94 -11.88
N GLY A 265 -11.36 13.32 -13.08
CA GLY A 265 -11.04 14.60 -13.71
C GLY A 265 -9.59 14.78 -14.15
N ILE A 266 -8.92 13.70 -14.59
CA ILE A 266 -7.52 13.70 -15.02
C ILE A 266 -7.43 13.46 -16.53
N SER A 267 -6.87 14.41 -17.27
CA SER A 267 -6.70 14.31 -18.73
C SER A 267 -5.28 13.92 -19.15
N LYS A 268 -4.29 14.12 -18.28
CA LYS A 268 -2.88 13.82 -18.54
C LYS A 268 -2.44 12.57 -17.78
N PHE A 269 -1.52 11.82 -18.37
CA PHE A 269 -0.85 10.68 -17.74
C PHE A 269 0.60 10.66 -18.20
N VAL A 270 1.47 10.05 -17.39
CA VAL A 270 2.92 10.15 -17.58
C VAL A 270 3.56 8.77 -17.75
N THR A 271 4.18 8.57 -18.91
CA THR A 271 4.94 7.37 -19.24
C THR A 271 6.45 7.61 -19.31
N ASP A 272 6.88 8.87 -19.49
CA ASP A 272 8.31 9.23 -19.51
C ASP A 272 8.98 9.01 -18.15
N SER A 273 10.15 8.37 -18.13
CA SER A 273 10.80 7.96 -16.89
C SER A 273 11.24 9.15 -16.02
N ASN A 274 11.67 10.26 -16.61
CA ASN A 274 12.18 11.41 -15.85
C ASN A 274 11.01 12.19 -15.23
N GLU A 275 9.94 12.37 -16.00
CA GLU A 275 8.71 12.95 -15.46
C GLU A 275 8.11 12.07 -14.36
N ARG A 276 8.11 10.74 -14.54
CA ARG A 276 7.66 9.81 -13.48
C ARG A 276 8.48 9.97 -12.20
N ASN A 277 9.81 10.01 -12.30
CA ASN A 277 10.70 10.23 -11.15
C ASN A 277 10.37 11.55 -10.44
N THR A 278 10.10 12.61 -11.18
CA THR A 278 9.72 13.92 -10.61
C THR A 278 8.40 13.82 -9.85
N LEU A 279 7.38 13.20 -10.44
CA LEU A 279 6.08 13.03 -9.76
C LEU A 279 6.18 12.15 -8.51
N GLU A 280 7.00 11.10 -8.54
CA GLU A 280 7.26 10.24 -7.38
C GLU A 280 8.02 10.99 -6.27
N ALA A 281 9.04 11.78 -6.61
CA ALA A 281 9.74 12.64 -5.66
C ALA A 281 8.79 13.65 -4.99
N GLN A 282 7.90 14.25 -5.78
CA GLN A 282 6.85 15.15 -5.28
C GLN A 282 5.86 14.46 -4.35
N ILE A 283 5.46 13.21 -4.63
CA ILE A 283 4.59 12.43 -3.73
C ILE A 283 5.31 12.21 -2.38
N ASN A 284 6.58 11.82 -2.40
CA ASN A 284 7.38 11.62 -1.20
C ASN A 284 7.53 12.90 -0.38
N ALA A 285 7.83 14.03 -1.03
CA ALA A 285 7.91 15.34 -0.41
C ALA A 285 6.58 15.76 0.23
N CYS A 286 5.45 15.60 -0.48
CA CYS A 286 4.13 15.91 0.06
C CYS A 286 3.79 15.00 1.25
N ALA A 287 4.08 13.71 1.16
CA ALA A 287 3.82 12.77 2.25
C ALA A 287 4.60 13.18 3.52
N ALA A 288 5.88 13.52 3.37
CA ALA A 288 6.70 14.01 4.48
C ALA A 288 6.14 15.28 5.12
N LYS A 289 5.67 16.25 4.31
CA LYS A 289 5.02 17.47 4.81
C LYS A 289 3.70 17.20 5.51
N ILE A 290 2.87 16.29 4.99
CA ILE A 290 1.63 15.89 5.65
C ILE A 290 1.92 15.30 7.03
N TYR A 291 2.98 14.51 7.14
CA TYR A 291 3.44 13.97 8.42
C TYR A 291 4.20 14.96 9.31
N ASP A 292 4.26 16.25 8.95
CA ASP A 292 4.95 17.29 9.71
C ASP A 292 6.45 16.97 9.93
N LEU A 293 7.07 16.28 8.99
CA LEU A 293 8.52 16.04 9.01
C LEU A 293 9.26 17.32 8.65
N ASN A 294 10.45 17.50 9.19
CA ASN A 294 11.40 18.53 8.76
C ASN A 294 12.44 17.95 7.78
N THR A 295 13.33 18.80 7.27
CA THR A 295 14.36 18.39 6.30
C THR A 295 15.30 17.32 6.86
N GLU A 296 15.81 17.50 8.09
CA GLU A 296 16.73 16.56 8.74
C GLU A 296 16.07 15.18 8.94
N GLU A 297 14.80 15.15 9.34
CA GLU A 297 14.03 13.92 9.50
C GLU A 297 13.79 13.23 8.16
N LEU A 298 13.49 13.97 7.09
CA LEU A 298 13.32 13.39 5.75
C LEU A 298 14.65 12.87 5.19
N GLU A 299 15.74 13.61 5.35
CA GLU A 299 17.10 13.18 5.00
C GLU A 299 17.45 11.87 5.72
N TYR A 300 17.16 11.81 7.02
CA TYR A 300 17.38 10.60 7.81
C TYR A 300 16.58 9.42 7.24
N ILE A 301 15.27 9.59 6.98
CA ILE A 301 14.44 8.55 6.35
C ILE A 301 15.09 8.08 5.05
N LEU A 302 15.42 9.00 4.12
CA LEU A 302 16.00 8.68 2.83
C LEU A 302 17.36 7.97 2.95
N SER A 303 18.14 8.29 3.99
CA SER A 303 19.44 7.65 4.23
C SER A 303 19.29 6.16 4.53
N THR A 304 18.17 5.72 5.15
CA THR A 304 17.89 4.31 5.43
C THR A 304 17.63 3.46 4.16
N PHE A 305 17.35 4.10 3.01
CA PHE A 305 17.10 3.41 1.73
C PHE A 305 18.37 3.41 0.87
N THR A 306 19.27 2.46 1.10
CA THR A 306 20.61 2.40 0.47
C THR A 306 20.61 2.09 -1.03
N ILE A 307 19.52 1.51 -1.56
CA ILE A 307 19.41 1.10 -2.98
C ILE A 307 18.90 2.24 -3.87
N ILE A 308 18.26 3.24 -3.28
CA ILE A 308 17.72 4.40 -4.01
C ILE A 308 18.88 5.29 -4.43
N SER A 309 18.86 5.76 -5.69
CA SER A 309 19.91 6.61 -6.22
C SER A 309 20.00 7.93 -5.45
N GLN A 310 21.22 8.43 -5.31
CA GLN A 310 21.46 9.71 -4.65
C GLN A 310 20.73 10.88 -5.36
N GLU A 311 20.70 10.85 -6.69
CA GLU A 311 19.96 11.82 -7.52
C GLU A 311 18.46 11.88 -7.15
N PHE A 312 17.82 10.73 -6.93
CA PHE A 312 16.40 10.70 -6.56
C PHE A 312 16.16 11.22 -5.14
N LYS A 313 17.09 10.96 -4.22
CA LYS A 313 17.03 11.51 -2.84
C LYS A 313 17.14 13.03 -2.87
N GLU A 314 18.11 13.56 -3.61
CA GLU A 314 18.30 15.00 -3.79
C GLU A 314 17.09 15.66 -4.46
N LEU A 315 16.54 15.04 -5.51
CA LEU A 315 15.31 15.50 -6.14
C LEU A 315 14.14 15.56 -5.15
N THR A 316 14.00 14.55 -4.29
CA THR A 316 12.96 14.52 -3.24
C THR A 316 13.14 15.65 -2.22
N LEU A 317 14.37 15.92 -1.78
CA LEU A 317 14.68 17.00 -0.84
C LEU A 317 14.47 18.39 -1.45
N ASN A 318 14.80 18.56 -2.74
CA ASN A 318 14.54 19.78 -3.48
C ASN A 318 13.04 20.05 -3.57
N GLU A 319 12.25 19.05 -3.98
CA GLU A 319 10.79 19.16 -4.03
C GLU A 319 10.17 19.43 -2.66
N PHE A 320 10.73 18.85 -1.60
CA PHE A 320 10.30 19.11 -0.22
C PHE A 320 10.57 20.56 0.22
N SER A 321 11.67 21.15 -0.22
CA SER A 321 12.02 22.54 0.09
C SER A 321 11.14 23.56 -0.63
N LEU A 322 10.51 23.17 -1.75
CA LEU A 322 9.60 24.02 -2.53
C LEU A 322 8.17 24.07 -1.97
N LEU A 323 7.82 23.19 -1.03
CA LEU A 323 6.48 23.06 -0.43
C LEU A 323 6.35 23.83 0.89
#